data_AF-A0A934XT14-F1
#
_entry.id   AF-A0A934XT14-F1
#
_cell.length_a   1.000
_cell.length_b   1.000
_cell.length_c   1.000
_cell.angle_alpha   90.00
_cell.angle_beta   90.00
_cell.angle_gamma   90.00
#
_symmetry.space_group_name_H-M   'P 1'
#
loop_
_entity.id
_entity.type
_entity.pdbx_description
1 polymer ?
#
loop_
_entity_poly.entity_id
_entity_poly.type
_entity_poly.pdbx_seq_one_letter_code
_entity_poly.pdbx_strand_id
1 'polypeptide(L)'
;MTLSLFDAEGEPETITRTFKPGADIARETHNEHLRNLGTLAIEPDGSAYRVIFTNVSWRLAEGEEVEYTPVGFGGRVAVREVQVRADRYPVFNLMDRAVKQTGLTRPTINAIFRRMRDDQKQRLLENPEGFATVFIGEVRSALADHITARLEFLPDEGAPPYDLGEIFPPKRSFPQKELLEAGPRGLYNLVQKDSDVEKHYVDAIRQEGDAIVFYFKFPPGFKVHLPAIIGNYNPDWGVARVDRAGRTEVRTFVHETKGTTELSKLQFPNERRKILCAQKFFAVIGVTYLTIDPKKVSGWWEPVTEQSQIE
;
A
#
# COMPACT_ATOMS: atom_id res chain seq x y z
N MET A 1 42.88 29.77 7.29
CA MET A 1 42.34 28.40 7.41
C MET A 1 42.65 27.68 6.11
N THR A 2 43.12 26.44 6.17
CA THR A 2 43.34 25.62 4.98
C THR A 2 42.11 24.77 4.72
N LEU A 3 41.58 24.81 3.50
CA LEU A 3 40.51 23.93 3.04
C LEU A 3 41.03 23.07 1.90
N SER A 4 40.63 21.80 1.90
CA SER A 4 40.83 20.86 0.79
C SER A 4 39.47 20.59 0.16
N LEU A 5 39.37 20.81 -1.14
CA LEU A 5 38.18 20.50 -1.94
C LEU A 5 38.48 19.25 -2.76
N PHE A 6 37.48 18.37 -2.92
CA PHE A 6 37.58 17.12 -3.67
C PHE A 6 36.47 17.06 -4.71
N ASP A 7 36.73 16.40 -5.84
CA ASP A 7 35.70 16.08 -6.82
C ASP A 7 34.84 14.88 -6.36
N ALA A 8 33.76 14.60 -7.08
CA ALA A 8 32.82 13.53 -6.74
C ALA A 8 33.40 12.12 -6.96
N GLU A 9 34.48 12.01 -7.73
CA GLU A 9 35.17 10.76 -8.03
C GLU A 9 36.36 10.46 -7.11
N GLY A 10 36.72 11.38 -6.21
CA GLY A 10 37.81 11.22 -5.23
C GLY A 10 39.21 11.27 -5.82
N GLU A 11 39.35 11.74 -7.07
CA GLU A 11 40.62 11.86 -7.79
C GLU A 11 41.08 13.34 -7.85
N PRO A 12 42.35 13.64 -8.14
CA PRO A 12 42.97 14.85 -7.61
C PRO A 12 42.73 16.10 -8.47
N GLU A 13 41.63 16.79 -8.19
CA GLU A 13 41.69 18.24 -7.99
C GLU A 13 41.63 18.54 -6.49
N THR A 14 42.59 18.01 -5.72
CA THR A 14 42.78 18.43 -4.32
C THR A 14 43.25 19.88 -4.30
N ILE A 15 42.32 20.82 -4.28
CA ILE A 15 42.63 22.25 -4.14
C ILE A 15 42.83 22.52 -2.66
N THR A 16 44.08 22.39 -2.20
CA THR A 16 44.48 22.83 -0.87
C THR A 16 44.84 24.31 -0.91
N ARG A 17 43.93 25.16 -0.45
CA ARG A 17 44.15 26.63 -0.41
C ARG A 17 43.83 27.21 0.95
N THR A 18 44.55 28.28 1.27
CA THR A 18 44.30 29.06 2.48
C THR A 18 43.34 30.19 2.18
N PHE A 19 42.18 30.17 2.84
CA PHE A 19 41.15 31.20 2.71
C PHE A 19 41.08 32.08 3.96
N LYS A 20 40.70 33.34 3.76
CA LYS A 20 40.44 34.31 4.84
C LYS A 20 38.93 34.38 5.14
N PRO A 21 38.52 34.71 6.36
CA PRO A 21 37.12 35.08 6.62
C PRO A 21 36.65 36.18 5.68
N GLY A 22 35.48 36.03 5.09
CA GLY A 22 34.92 36.88 4.04
C GLY A 22 35.30 36.48 2.61
N ALA A 23 36.15 35.46 2.42
CA ALA A 23 36.53 34.98 1.09
C ALA A 23 35.35 34.29 0.37
N ASP A 24 35.18 34.60 -0.91
CA ASP A 24 34.28 33.89 -1.82
C ASP A 24 35.07 32.76 -2.50
N ILE A 25 34.76 31.52 -2.14
CA ILE A 25 35.52 30.35 -2.62
C ILE A 25 35.40 30.21 -4.13
N ALA A 26 34.23 30.46 -4.73
CA ALA A 26 34.02 30.33 -6.16
C ALA A 26 34.92 31.31 -6.94
N ARG A 27 34.99 32.56 -6.45
CA ARG A 27 35.85 33.58 -7.06
C ARG A 27 37.33 33.26 -6.89
N GLU A 28 37.75 32.82 -5.70
CA GLU A 28 39.16 32.54 -5.46
C GLU A 28 39.65 31.30 -6.20
N THR A 29 38.84 30.24 -6.25
CA THR A 29 39.14 28.98 -6.97
C THR A 29 38.85 29.04 -8.47
N HIS A 30 38.22 30.12 -8.97
CA HIS A 30 37.78 30.25 -10.36
C HIS A 30 36.82 29.12 -10.78
N ASN A 31 36.05 28.57 -9.84
CA ASN A 31 35.11 27.48 -10.07
C ASN A 31 33.67 27.98 -9.90
N GLU A 32 32.94 28.11 -11.01
CA GLU A 32 31.57 28.62 -11.01
C GLU A 32 30.56 27.70 -10.29
N HIS A 33 30.86 26.41 -10.16
CA HIS A 33 29.97 25.45 -9.49
C HIS A 33 29.86 25.74 -7.99
N LEU A 34 30.88 26.35 -7.39
CA LEU A 34 30.94 26.69 -5.96
C LEU A 34 30.23 28.01 -5.62
N ARG A 35 29.66 28.72 -6.60
CA ARG A 35 29.03 30.05 -6.38
C ARG A 35 27.94 30.04 -5.30
N ASN A 36 27.25 28.93 -5.12
CA ASN A 36 26.16 28.85 -4.15
C ASN A 36 26.63 28.59 -2.71
N LEU A 37 27.94 28.40 -2.46
CA LEU A 37 28.47 28.35 -1.10
C LEU A 37 28.50 29.73 -0.44
N GLY A 38 28.61 30.81 -1.24
CA GLY A 38 28.74 32.17 -0.72
C GLY A 38 30.12 32.43 -0.11
N THR A 39 30.19 33.24 0.94
CA THR A 39 31.46 33.57 1.60
C THR A 39 31.72 32.71 2.82
N LEU A 40 33.00 32.54 3.14
CA LEU A 40 33.45 31.81 4.32
C LEU A 40 33.40 32.72 5.56
N ALA A 41 32.89 32.23 6.68
CA ALA A 41 33.06 32.86 7.98
C ALA A 41 33.55 31.84 9.02
N ILE A 42 34.07 32.32 10.14
CA ILE A 42 34.53 31.50 11.25
C ILE A 42 33.73 31.88 12.47
N GLU A 43 33.09 30.89 13.10
CA GLU A 43 32.35 31.06 14.35
C GLU A 43 33.10 30.35 15.50
N PRO A 44 33.21 30.98 16.68
CA PRO A 44 33.72 30.30 17.87
C PRO A 44 32.69 29.27 18.36
N ASP A 45 33.15 28.07 18.68
CA ASP A 45 32.35 27.00 19.29
C ASP A 45 33.09 26.40 20.48
N GLY A 46 32.83 26.94 21.67
CA GLY A 46 33.54 26.56 22.89
C GLY A 46 35.04 26.86 22.81
N SER A 47 35.88 25.83 22.90
CA SER A 47 37.35 25.92 22.74
C SER A 47 37.82 25.71 21.29
N ALA A 48 36.90 25.48 20.35
CA ALA A 48 37.19 25.23 18.95
C ALA A 48 36.61 26.32 18.04
N TYR A 49 36.96 26.27 16.76
CA TYR A 49 36.40 27.15 15.72
C TYR A 49 35.69 26.29 14.69
N ARG A 50 34.54 26.77 14.22
CA ARG A 50 33.80 26.17 13.10
C ARG A 50 33.82 27.09 11.90
N VAL A 51 33.79 26.48 10.74
CA VAL A 51 33.82 27.18 9.46
C VAL A 51 32.46 27.06 8.82
N ILE A 52 31.91 28.22 8.48
CA ILE A 52 30.57 28.36 7.96
C ILE A 52 30.62 29.02 6.58
N PHE A 53 29.59 28.75 5.80
CA PHE A 53 29.41 29.29 4.47
C PHE A 53 28.09 30.04 4.44
N THR A 54 28.07 31.28 3.97
CA THR A 54 26.89 32.16 4.16
C THR A 54 25.61 31.65 3.52
N ASN A 55 25.71 30.85 2.47
CA ASN A 55 24.56 30.44 1.66
C ASN A 55 24.16 28.96 1.88
N VAL A 56 24.86 28.24 2.76
CA VAL A 56 24.54 26.86 3.12
C VAL A 56 24.57 26.68 4.64
N SER A 57 23.81 25.71 5.17
CA SER A 57 23.68 25.51 6.61
C SER A 57 24.86 24.78 7.26
N TRP A 58 25.99 24.67 6.56
CA TRP A 58 27.15 23.91 6.99
C TRP A 58 27.93 24.61 8.08
N ARG A 59 28.40 23.81 9.04
CA ARG A 59 29.25 24.24 10.16
C ARG A 59 30.33 23.18 10.36
N LEU A 60 31.42 23.33 9.63
CA LEU A 60 32.48 22.32 9.57
C LEU A 60 33.49 22.54 10.70
N ALA A 61 33.74 21.49 11.48
CA ALA A 61 34.87 21.41 12.38
C ALA A 61 36.14 20.94 11.64
N GLU A 62 37.30 21.03 12.30
CA GLU A 62 38.55 20.53 11.75
C GLU A 62 38.48 19.02 11.51
N GLY A 63 38.74 18.59 10.26
CA GLY A 63 38.69 17.18 9.85
C GLY A 63 37.32 16.69 9.37
N GLU A 64 36.29 17.54 9.33
CA GLU A 64 34.99 17.19 8.75
C GLU A 64 34.96 17.45 7.23
N GLU A 65 34.51 16.45 6.48
CA GLU A 65 34.33 16.51 5.03
C GLU A 65 32.84 16.54 4.69
N VAL A 66 32.47 17.33 3.67
CA VAL A 66 31.10 17.42 3.16
C VAL A 66 31.08 17.33 1.65
N GLU A 67 30.12 16.57 1.13
CA GLU A 67 29.87 16.48 -0.30
C GLU A 67 28.96 17.64 -0.75
N TYR A 68 29.41 18.37 -1.77
CA TYR A 68 28.66 19.46 -2.37
C TYR A 68 28.13 19.08 -3.74
N THR A 69 26.81 19.08 -3.93
CA THR A 69 26.20 18.97 -5.26
C THR A 69 25.58 20.31 -5.66
N PRO A 70 25.99 20.94 -6.76
CA PRO A 70 25.37 22.16 -7.25
C PRO A 70 24.00 21.81 -7.85
N VAL A 71 22.93 21.97 -7.08
CA VAL A 71 21.56 21.93 -7.60
C VAL A 71 21.11 23.37 -7.83
N GLY A 72 20.44 23.63 -8.96
CA GLY A 72 19.98 24.97 -9.36
C GLY A 72 19.27 25.75 -8.24
N PHE A 73 19.34 27.08 -8.35
CA PHE A 73 18.80 28.08 -7.41
C PHE A 73 17.60 27.57 -6.57
N GLY A 74 17.83 27.36 -5.27
CA GLY A 74 16.76 27.16 -4.27
C GLY A 74 16.49 25.72 -3.82
N GLY A 75 17.32 24.73 -4.16
CA GLY A 75 17.14 23.34 -3.71
C GLY A 75 17.79 23.07 -2.35
N ARG A 76 16.99 22.69 -1.34
CA ARG A 76 17.49 22.13 -0.07
C ARG A 76 18.55 21.05 -0.34
N VAL A 77 19.73 21.22 0.27
CA VAL A 77 20.73 20.15 0.37
C VAL A 77 20.07 18.97 1.07
N ALA A 78 19.81 17.90 0.33
CA ALA A 78 19.51 16.62 0.93
C ALA A 78 20.83 16.10 1.49
N VAL A 79 21.08 16.35 2.78
CA VAL A 79 22.11 15.61 3.51
C VAL A 79 21.64 14.17 3.49
N ARG A 80 22.16 13.38 2.55
CA ARG A 80 22.06 11.93 2.67
C ARG A 80 23.06 11.59 3.76
N GLU A 81 22.58 11.37 4.98
CA GLU A 81 23.38 10.68 5.99
C GLU A 81 23.77 9.35 5.35
N VAL A 82 24.98 9.28 4.79
CA VAL A 82 25.63 8.00 4.51
C VAL A 82 25.92 7.46 5.89
N GLN A 83 24.98 6.66 6.40
CA GLN A 83 25.14 5.95 7.63
C GLN A 83 26.38 5.07 7.43
N VAL A 84 27.50 5.49 8.02
CA VAL A 84 28.71 4.66 8.09
C VAL A 84 28.24 3.29 8.56
N ARG A 85 28.45 2.26 7.74
CA ARG A 85 28.09 0.89 8.12
C ARG A 85 28.79 0.59 9.43
N ALA A 86 28.04 0.62 10.52
CA ALA A 86 28.58 0.23 11.82
C ALA A 86 28.87 -1.26 11.74
N ASP A 87 30.07 -1.69 12.16
CA ASP A 87 30.44 -3.10 12.16
C ASP A 87 29.47 -3.96 12.98
N ARG A 88 28.75 -3.36 13.95
CA ARG A 88 27.62 -3.97 14.68
C ARG A 88 26.58 -2.92 15.06
N TYR A 89 25.37 -3.07 14.55
CA TYR A 89 24.20 -2.34 15.06
C TYR A 89 23.69 -3.01 16.35
N PRO A 90 23.18 -2.25 17.34
CA PRO A 90 22.47 -2.84 18.46
C PRO A 90 21.26 -3.62 17.94
N VAL A 91 21.32 -4.95 18.04
CA VAL A 91 20.23 -5.83 17.62
C VAL A 91 19.10 -5.65 18.61
N PHE A 92 18.05 -4.92 18.20
CA PHE A 92 16.82 -4.84 18.96
C PHE A 92 16.27 -6.26 19.19
N ASN A 93 15.44 -6.42 20.21
CA ASN A 93 14.82 -7.71 20.49
C ASN A 93 13.79 -8.04 19.39
N LEU A 94 14.25 -8.75 18.35
CA LEU A 94 13.43 -9.18 17.22
C LEU A 94 12.21 -9.96 17.67
N MET A 95 12.37 -10.86 18.65
CA MET A 95 11.30 -11.72 19.12
C MET A 95 10.16 -10.90 19.72
N ASP A 96 10.50 -9.93 20.58
CA ASP A 96 9.48 -9.12 21.24
C ASP A 96 8.80 -8.17 20.25
N ARG A 97 9.54 -7.62 19.28
CA ARG A 97 8.96 -6.85 18.17
C ARG A 97 8.00 -7.69 17.33
N ALA A 98 8.39 -8.92 16.98
CA ALA A 98 7.56 -9.83 16.20
C ALA A 98 6.30 -10.25 16.98
N VAL A 99 6.41 -10.56 18.27
CA VAL A 99 5.27 -10.84 19.16
C VAL A 99 4.31 -9.64 19.17
N LYS A 100 4.81 -8.42 19.38
CA LYS A 100 3.98 -7.21 19.44
C LYS A 100 3.27 -6.92 18.12
N GLN A 101 3.94 -7.10 16.98
CA GLN A 101 3.38 -6.76 15.67
C GLN A 101 2.47 -7.85 15.07
N THR A 102 2.64 -9.10 15.48
CA THR A 102 1.84 -10.24 14.96
C THR A 102 0.75 -10.70 15.92
N GLY A 103 0.88 -10.42 17.22
CA GLY A 103 0.01 -10.96 18.27
C GLY A 103 0.26 -12.43 18.60
N LEU A 104 1.25 -13.08 17.98
CA LEU A 104 1.61 -14.47 18.25
C LEU A 104 2.40 -14.60 19.55
N THR A 105 2.31 -15.78 20.18
CA THR A 105 3.05 -16.04 21.42
C THR A 105 4.57 -16.12 21.16
N ARG A 106 5.36 -15.75 22.17
CA ARG A 106 6.82 -15.83 22.12
C ARG A 106 7.34 -17.25 21.82
N PRO A 107 6.78 -18.33 22.39
CA PRO A 107 7.13 -19.69 21.98
C PRO A 107 6.91 -19.98 20.49
N THR A 108 5.81 -19.51 19.91
CA THR A 108 5.51 -19.69 18.48
C THR A 108 6.53 -18.98 17.60
N ILE A 109 6.80 -17.69 17.88
CA ILE A 109 7.79 -16.91 17.12
C ILE A 109 9.18 -17.55 17.23
N ASN A 110 9.59 -17.98 18.43
CA ASN A 110 10.86 -18.68 18.61
C ASN A 110 10.92 -19.99 17.83
N ALA A 111 9.83 -20.76 17.78
CA ALA A 111 9.77 -22.00 17.02
C ALA A 111 9.91 -21.76 15.51
N ILE A 112 9.26 -20.70 14.98
CA ILE A 112 9.39 -20.28 13.58
C ILE A 112 10.85 -19.90 13.30
N PHE A 113 11.43 -19.00 14.09
CA PHE A 113 12.80 -18.54 13.89
C PHE A 113 13.82 -19.68 13.98
N ARG A 114 13.67 -20.60 14.93
CA ARG A 114 14.58 -21.76 15.08
C ARG A 114 14.56 -22.69 13.87
N ARG A 115 13.41 -22.86 13.22
CA ARG A 115 13.22 -23.70 12.03
C ARG A 115 13.68 -23.03 10.74
N MET A 116 14.03 -21.75 10.76
CA MET A 116 14.64 -21.10 9.61
C MET A 116 16.03 -21.70 9.35
N ARG A 117 16.44 -21.68 8.07
CA ARG A 117 17.80 -22.08 7.70
C ARG A 117 18.83 -21.12 8.30
N ASP A 118 20.01 -21.63 8.62
CA ASP A 118 21.04 -20.86 9.32
C ASP A 118 21.60 -19.73 8.45
N ASP A 119 21.69 -19.91 7.13
CA ASP A 119 22.07 -18.85 6.18
C ASP A 119 21.14 -17.64 6.26
N GLN A 120 19.84 -17.87 6.46
CA GLN A 120 18.86 -16.78 6.62
C GLN A 120 18.99 -16.12 7.98
N LYS A 121 19.26 -16.88 9.05
CA LYS A 121 19.48 -16.30 10.39
C LYS A 121 20.68 -15.36 10.42
N GLN A 122 21.74 -15.63 9.67
CA GLN A 122 22.92 -14.76 9.59
C GLN A 122 22.60 -13.37 9.02
N ARG A 123 21.63 -13.26 8.11
CA ARG A 123 21.17 -11.98 7.55
C ARG A 123 20.62 -11.01 8.59
N LEU A 124 20.17 -11.51 9.75
CA LEU A 124 19.79 -10.67 10.88
C LEU A 124 20.97 -9.83 11.38
N LEU A 125 22.19 -10.37 11.37
CA LEU A 125 23.38 -9.66 11.83
C LEU A 125 23.88 -8.65 10.79
N GLU A 126 23.69 -8.93 9.50
CA GLU A 126 24.07 -8.05 8.39
C GLU A 126 23.16 -6.83 8.27
N ASN A 127 21.84 -7.02 8.40
CA ASN A 127 20.85 -5.95 8.34
C ASN A 127 19.66 -6.25 9.27
N PRO A 128 19.76 -5.90 10.57
CA PRO A 128 18.74 -6.24 11.55
C PRO A 128 17.34 -5.69 11.23
N GLU A 129 17.25 -4.43 10.77
CA GLU A 129 15.98 -3.76 10.47
C GLU A 129 15.32 -4.31 9.21
N GLY A 130 16.11 -4.52 8.16
CA GLY A 130 15.64 -5.14 6.91
C GLY A 130 15.17 -6.57 7.16
N PHE A 131 15.93 -7.36 7.93
CA PHE A 131 15.54 -8.69 8.34
C PHE A 131 14.23 -8.67 9.13
N ALA A 132 14.08 -7.79 10.13
CA ALA A 132 12.83 -7.67 10.90
C ALA A 132 11.63 -7.41 10.01
N THR A 133 11.76 -6.46 9.09
CA THR A 133 10.68 -6.04 8.20
C THR A 133 10.19 -7.23 7.37
N VAL A 134 11.12 -7.98 6.77
CA VAL A 134 10.80 -9.16 5.97
C VAL A 134 10.27 -10.28 6.85
N PHE A 135 10.98 -10.65 7.92
CA PHE A 135 10.58 -11.75 8.82
C PHE A 135 9.18 -11.56 9.39
N ILE A 136 8.88 -10.36 9.93
CA ILE A 136 7.56 -10.06 10.49
C ILE A 136 6.51 -10.01 9.39
N GLY A 137 6.84 -9.45 8.22
CA GLY A 137 5.97 -9.42 7.04
C GLY A 137 5.56 -10.83 6.60
N GLU A 138 6.51 -11.74 6.48
CA GLU A 138 6.29 -13.14 6.10
C GLU A 138 5.44 -13.88 7.13
N VAL A 139 5.76 -13.74 8.43
CA VAL A 139 4.96 -14.34 9.50
C VAL A 139 3.52 -13.81 9.48
N ARG A 140 3.33 -12.51 9.30
CA ARG A 140 2.01 -11.89 9.20
C ARG A 140 1.26 -12.36 7.95
N SER A 141 1.95 -12.51 6.82
CA SER A 141 1.37 -13.03 5.57
C SER A 141 0.89 -14.46 5.75
N ALA A 142 1.73 -15.35 6.28
CA ALA A 142 1.38 -16.73 6.57
C ALA A 142 0.24 -16.85 7.59
N LEU A 143 0.22 -15.99 8.62
CA LEU A 143 -0.88 -15.93 9.58
C LEU A 143 -2.20 -15.50 8.91
N ALA A 144 -2.16 -14.51 8.02
CA ALA A 144 -3.34 -14.07 7.27
C ALA A 144 -3.88 -15.17 6.36
N ASP A 145 -3.01 -15.93 5.70
CA ASP A 145 -3.39 -17.10 4.90
C ASP A 145 -4.02 -18.20 5.76
N HIS A 146 -3.41 -18.48 6.92
CA HIS A 146 -3.91 -19.47 7.87
C HIS A 146 -5.31 -19.12 8.38
N ILE A 147 -5.53 -17.86 8.76
CA ILE A 147 -6.83 -17.35 9.20
C ILE A 147 -7.83 -17.43 8.05
N THR A 148 -7.49 -16.95 6.85
CA THR A 148 -8.37 -17.00 5.68
C THR A 148 -8.82 -18.44 5.39
N ALA A 149 -7.90 -19.41 5.46
CA ALA A 149 -8.19 -20.82 5.20
C ALA A 149 -9.15 -21.43 6.24
N ARG A 150 -9.06 -21.02 7.51
CA ARG A 150 -9.83 -21.60 8.63
C ARG A 150 -10.98 -20.74 9.14
N LEU A 151 -11.16 -19.54 8.59
CA LEU A 151 -12.28 -18.67 8.94
C LEU A 151 -13.59 -19.37 8.57
N GLU A 152 -14.52 -19.41 9.51
CA GLU A 152 -15.86 -19.93 9.37
C GLU A 152 -16.84 -18.84 9.82
N PHE A 153 -17.99 -18.77 9.16
CA PHE A 153 -19.06 -17.83 9.50
C PHE A 153 -20.27 -18.61 9.98
N LEU A 154 -20.97 -18.04 10.96
CA LEU A 154 -22.24 -18.56 11.44
C LEU A 154 -23.31 -17.49 11.14
N PRO A 155 -24.49 -17.88 10.64
CA PRO A 155 -25.60 -16.96 10.52
C PRO A 155 -25.98 -16.42 11.90
N ASP A 156 -26.21 -15.12 11.99
CA ASP A 156 -26.83 -14.48 13.14
C ASP A 156 -28.20 -13.98 12.73
N GLU A 157 -29.24 -14.39 13.46
CA GLU A 157 -30.62 -13.93 13.25
C GLU A 157 -30.90 -12.59 13.95
N GLY A 158 -29.90 -12.03 14.64
CA GLY A 158 -29.96 -10.71 15.24
C GLY A 158 -30.21 -9.58 14.23
N ALA A 159 -30.56 -8.41 14.77
CA ALA A 159 -30.70 -7.22 13.95
C ALA A 159 -29.37 -6.89 13.26
N PRO A 160 -29.39 -6.52 11.96
CA PRO A 160 -28.17 -6.14 11.27
C PRO A 160 -27.49 -4.96 12.00
N PRO A 161 -26.15 -4.89 12.02
CA PRO A 161 -25.41 -3.84 12.73
C PRO A 161 -25.48 -2.47 12.03
N TYR A 162 -26.41 -2.30 11.09
CA TYR A 162 -26.60 -1.11 10.27
C TYR A 162 -28.09 -0.81 10.10
N ASP A 163 -28.42 0.48 10.07
CA ASP A 163 -29.76 0.95 9.73
C ASP A 163 -29.94 0.99 8.20
N LEU A 164 -30.87 0.19 7.68
CA LEU A 164 -31.17 0.11 6.25
C LEU A 164 -31.59 1.46 5.65
N GLY A 165 -32.33 2.29 6.39
CA GLY A 165 -32.75 3.62 5.95
C GLY A 165 -31.59 4.61 5.88
N GLU A 166 -30.54 4.41 6.69
CA GLU A 166 -29.32 5.22 6.62
C GLU A 166 -28.39 4.78 5.48
N ILE A 167 -28.21 3.47 5.28
CA ILE A 167 -27.31 2.96 4.25
C ILE A 167 -27.95 2.95 2.84
N PHE A 168 -29.28 2.82 2.77
CA PHE A 168 -30.07 2.92 1.55
C PHE A 168 -31.16 4.02 1.70
N PRO A 169 -30.75 5.30 1.81
CA PRO A 169 -31.73 6.38 1.92
C PRO A 169 -32.52 6.51 0.61
N PRO A 170 -33.79 6.95 0.65
CA PRO A 170 -34.60 7.14 -0.56
C PRO A 170 -33.97 8.14 -1.56
N LYS A 171 -33.21 9.11 -1.05
CA LYS A 171 -32.46 10.08 -1.84
C LYS A 171 -31.12 10.38 -1.18
N ARG A 172 -30.04 10.34 -1.96
CA ARG A 172 -28.72 10.82 -1.53
C ARG A 172 -28.66 12.34 -1.71
N SER A 173 -28.33 13.05 -0.64
CA SER A 173 -28.30 14.52 -0.60
C SER A 173 -26.93 15.13 -0.96
N PHE A 174 -25.89 14.29 -1.06
CA PHE A 174 -24.54 14.72 -1.40
C PHE A 174 -24.26 14.60 -2.91
N PRO A 175 -23.49 15.53 -3.49
CA PRO A 175 -23.11 15.46 -4.88
C PRO A 175 -22.20 14.25 -5.13
N GLN A 176 -22.63 13.37 -6.03
CA GLN A 176 -21.82 12.25 -6.53
C GLN A 176 -21.25 12.61 -7.89
N LYS A 177 -20.01 12.19 -8.14
CA LYS A 177 -19.34 12.34 -9.44
C LYS A 177 -19.55 11.07 -10.26
N GLU A 178 -19.39 11.18 -11.58
CA GLU A 178 -19.41 10.04 -12.51
C GLU A 178 -20.65 9.13 -12.34
N LEU A 179 -21.82 9.70 -12.63
CA LEU A 179 -23.09 8.98 -12.53
C LEU A 179 -23.48 8.34 -13.86
N LEU A 180 -24.07 7.15 -13.77
CA LEU A 180 -24.66 6.41 -14.87
C LEU A 180 -26.16 6.22 -14.61
N GLU A 181 -26.95 6.25 -15.67
CA GLU A 181 -28.35 5.82 -15.64
C GLU A 181 -28.43 4.33 -15.32
N ALA A 182 -29.08 3.97 -14.22
CA ALA A 182 -29.24 2.57 -13.83
C ALA A 182 -30.38 1.88 -14.61
N GLY A 183 -31.34 2.65 -15.10
CA GLY A 183 -32.54 2.12 -15.75
C GLY A 183 -33.55 1.49 -14.76
N PRO A 184 -34.60 0.85 -15.28
CA PRO A 184 -35.80 0.52 -14.49
C PRO A 184 -35.59 -0.59 -13.45
N ARG A 185 -34.49 -1.35 -13.55
CA ARG A 185 -34.13 -2.42 -12.62
C ARG A 185 -33.09 -1.98 -11.58
N GLY A 186 -32.58 -0.75 -11.66
CA GLY A 186 -31.71 -0.22 -10.61
C GLY A 186 -32.51 0.08 -9.34
N LEU A 187 -31.93 -0.17 -8.17
CA LEU A 187 -32.52 0.29 -6.89
C LEU A 187 -32.63 1.81 -6.82
N TYR A 188 -31.73 2.51 -7.50
CA TYR A 188 -31.72 3.96 -7.69
C TYR A 188 -31.74 4.29 -9.17
N ASN A 189 -32.21 5.49 -9.53
CA ASN A 189 -32.21 5.96 -10.92
C ASN A 189 -30.78 6.13 -11.47
N LEU A 190 -29.85 6.49 -10.59
CA LEU A 190 -28.45 6.74 -10.91
C LEU A 190 -27.53 5.89 -10.04
N VAL A 191 -26.43 5.46 -10.62
CA VAL A 191 -25.39 4.67 -9.97
C VAL A 191 -24.04 5.32 -10.20
N GLN A 192 -23.18 5.34 -9.17
CA GLN A 192 -21.85 5.91 -9.27
C GLN A 192 -20.89 4.87 -9.87
N LYS A 193 -20.18 5.27 -10.93
CA LYS A 193 -19.03 4.50 -11.43
C LYS A 193 -17.73 5.04 -10.84
N ASP A 194 -16.81 4.14 -10.53
CA ASP A 194 -15.42 4.46 -10.15
C ASP A 194 -14.42 4.01 -11.23
N SER A 195 -14.89 3.26 -12.24
CA SER A 195 -14.07 2.81 -13.38
C SER A 195 -14.91 2.58 -14.64
N ASP A 196 -14.26 2.50 -15.79
CA ASP A 196 -14.95 2.12 -17.05
C ASP A 196 -15.44 0.67 -17.03
N VAL A 197 -14.84 -0.21 -16.21
CA VAL A 197 -15.30 -1.60 -16.03
C VAL A 197 -16.73 -1.62 -15.48
N GLU A 198 -17.00 -0.78 -14.47
CA GLU A 198 -18.34 -0.67 -13.87
C GLU A 198 -19.38 -0.16 -14.86
N LYS A 199 -18.98 0.72 -15.79
CA LYS A 199 -19.87 1.18 -16.86
C LYS A 199 -20.31 0.01 -17.75
N HIS A 200 -19.36 -0.78 -18.24
CA HIS A 200 -19.66 -1.95 -19.07
C HIS A 200 -20.51 -2.96 -18.30
N TYR A 201 -20.27 -3.11 -17.00
CA TYR A 201 -21.05 -3.99 -16.14
C TYR A 201 -22.52 -3.55 -16.03
N VAL A 202 -22.78 -2.25 -15.81
CA VAL A 202 -24.13 -1.69 -15.79
C VAL A 202 -24.82 -1.90 -17.14
N ASP A 203 -24.12 -1.65 -18.25
CA ASP A 203 -24.67 -1.86 -19.60
C ASP A 203 -25.04 -3.33 -19.83
N ALA A 204 -24.23 -4.27 -19.33
CA ALA A 204 -24.48 -5.71 -19.40
C ALA A 204 -25.71 -6.15 -18.59
N ILE A 205 -25.87 -5.64 -17.36
CA ILE A 205 -27.06 -5.91 -16.55
C ILE A 205 -28.31 -5.39 -17.26
N ARG A 206 -28.24 -4.20 -17.86
CA ARG A 206 -29.37 -3.60 -18.58
C ARG A 206 -29.77 -4.42 -19.80
N GLN A 207 -28.83 -5.08 -20.47
CA GLN A 207 -29.10 -5.97 -21.61
C GLN A 207 -29.81 -7.27 -21.20
N GLU A 208 -29.69 -7.73 -19.96
CA GLU A 208 -30.42 -8.91 -19.47
C GLU A 208 -31.93 -8.66 -19.26
N GLY A 209 -32.37 -7.40 -19.27
CA GLY A 209 -33.78 -7.02 -19.27
C GLY A 209 -34.57 -7.61 -18.10
N ASP A 210 -35.62 -8.35 -18.40
CA ASP A 210 -36.57 -8.89 -17.41
C ASP A 210 -36.02 -10.04 -16.56
N ALA A 211 -34.85 -10.59 -16.91
CA ALA A 211 -34.17 -11.54 -16.04
C ALA A 211 -33.70 -10.87 -14.74
N ILE A 212 -33.45 -9.55 -14.75
CA ILE A 212 -33.00 -8.81 -13.57
C ILE A 212 -34.22 -8.28 -12.81
N VAL A 213 -34.33 -8.66 -11.54
CA VAL A 213 -35.38 -8.14 -10.64
C VAL A 213 -34.98 -6.76 -10.15
N PHE A 214 -33.80 -6.68 -9.52
CA PHE A 214 -33.18 -5.42 -9.15
C PHE A 214 -31.65 -5.57 -9.03
N TYR A 215 -30.94 -4.44 -9.06
CA TYR A 215 -29.52 -4.39 -8.71
C TYR A 215 -29.13 -3.06 -8.06
N PHE A 216 -28.04 -3.07 -7.31
CA PHE A 216 -27.49 -1.88 -6.67
C PHE A 216 -25.98 -1.98 -6.49
N LYS A 217 -25.32 -0.83 -6.36
CA LYS A 217 -23.95 -0.75 -5.85
C LYS A 217 -24.00 -0.63 -4.32
N PHE A 218 -23.24 -1.45 -3.59
CA PHE A 218 -23.23 -1.37 -2.13
C PHE A 218 -22.78 0.02 -1.68
N PRO A 219 -23.42 0.58 -0.64
CA PRO A 219 -22.99 1.84 -0.07
C PRO A 219 -21.64 1.66 0.66
N PRO A 220 -20.76 2.67 0.69
CA PRO A 220 -19.49 2.61 1.42
C PRO A 220 -19.60 2.30 2.93
N GLY A 221 -20.79 2.54 3.50
CA GLY A 221 -21.11 2.21 4.89
C GLY A 221 -21.29 0.71 5.14
N PHE A 222 -21.64 -0.08 4.13
CA PHE A 222 -21.79 -1.52 4.27
C PHE A 222 -20.42 -2.20 4.32
N LYS A 223 -20.14 -2.99 5.36
CA LYS A 223 -18.87 -3.71 5.48
C LYS A 223 -19.10 -5.11 6.02
N VAL A 224 -18.55 -6.11 5.34
CA VAL A 224 -18.29 -7.42 5.92
C VAL A 224 -17.13 -7.27 6.89
N HIS A 225 -17.39 -7.51 8.17
CA HIS A 225 -16.40 -7.45 9.23
C HIS A 225 -15.50 -8.68 9.16
N LEU A 226 -14.24 -8.46 8.82
CA LEU A 226 -13.22 -9.50 8.73
C LEU A 226 -12.13 -9.25 9.79
N PRO A 227 -11.37 -10.29 10.20
CA PRO A 227 -10.25 -10.10 11.10
C PRO A 227 -9.31 -8.98 10.63
N ALA A 228 -8.84 -8.13 11.54
CA ALA A 228 -8.10 -6.91 11.21
C ALA A 228 -6.84 -7.15 10.35
N ILE A 229 -6.24 -8.34 10.43
CA ILE A 229 -5.10 -8.75 9.61
C ILE A 229 -5.43 -8.88 8.12
N ILE A 230 -6.68 -9.19 7.78
CA ILE A 230 -7.25 -9.22 6.41
C ILE A 230 -7.88 -7.86 6.10
N GLY A 231 -8.60 -7.31 7.08
CA GLY A 231 -9.28 -6.04 7.01
C GLY A 231 -10.67 -6.15 6.38
N ASN A 232 -11.55 -5.22 6.78
CA ASN A 232 -12.93 -5.20 6.31
C ASN A 232 -13.05 -5.16 4.79
N TYR A 233 -14.19 -5.65 4.32
CA TYR A 233 -14.50 -5.81 2.91
C TYR A 233 -15.85 -5.16 2.61
N ASN A 234 -15.91 -4.34 1.56
CA ASN A 234 -17.15 -3.77 1.02
C ASN A 234 -17.25 -4.29 -0.41
N PRO A 235 -18.28 -5.08 -0.75
CA PRO A 235 -18.45 -5.53 -2.12
C PRO A 235 -18.89 -4.42 -3.06
N ASP A 236 -18.72 -4.59 -4.38
CA ASP A 236 -19.18 -3.55 -5.31
C ASP A 236 -20.69 -3.66 -5.59
N TRP A 237 -21.20 -4.82 -6.03
CA TRP A 237 -22.58 -4.92 -6.56
C TRP A 237 -23.41 -6.00 -5.88
N GLY A 238 -24.69 -5.72 -5.67
CA GLY A 238 -25.72 -6.70 -5.34
C GLY A 238 -26.72 -6.84 -6.49
N VAL A 239 -26.97 -8.06 -6.97
CA VAL A 239 -27.95 -8.32 -8.05
C VAL A 239 -28.91 -9.42 -7.65
N ALA A 240 -30.20 -9.19 -7.88
CA ALA A 240 -31.24 -10.21 -7.83
C ALA A 240 -31.69 -10.55 -9.25
N ARG A 241 -31.56 -11.81 -9.65
CA ARG A 241 -31.92 -12.32 -10.98
C ARG A 241 -32.88 -13.50 -10.88
N VAL A 242 -33.83 -13.62 -11.80
CA VAL A 242 -34.66 -14.82 -12.00
C VAL A 242 -34.08 -15.69 -13.14
N ASP A 243 -34.28 -17.00 -13.07
CA ASP A 243 -33.88 -17.86 -14.19
C ASP A 243 -34.79 -17.64 -15.42
N ARG A 244 -34.29 -17.99 -16.61
CA ARG A 244 -35.07 -17.88 -17.86
C ARG A 244 -36.17 -18.96 -17.97
N ALA A 245 -36.25 -19.88 -17.02
CA ALA A 245 -37.28 -20.92 -16.93
C ALA A 245 -38.43 -20.53 -15.97
N GLY A 246 -38.43 -19.29 -15.46
CA GLY A 246 -39.47 -18.76 -14.58
C GLY A 246 -39.41 -19.28 -13.14
N ARG A 247 -38.36 -20.02 -12.74
CA ARG A 247 -38.20 -20.42 -11.34
C ARG A 247 -37.58 -19.27 -10.56
N THR A 248 -38.21 -19.01 -9.42
CA THR A 248 -37.87 -17.98 -8.43
C THR A 248 -36.57 -18.31 -7.67
N GLU A 249 -35.54 -18.81 -8.34
CA GLU A 249 -34.20 -18.77 -7.75
C GLU A 249 -33.69 -17.34 -7.89
N VAL A 250 -33.98 -16.50 -6.90
CA VAL A 250 -33.30 -15.21 -6.74
C VAL A 250 -31.84 -15.52 -6.46
N ARG A 251 -31.03 -15.57 -7.52
CA ARG A 251 -29.58 -15.67 -7.37
C ARG A 251 -29.09 -14.29 -6.99
N THR A 252 -28.71 -14.15 -5.73
CA THR A 252 -28.02 -12.98 -5.22
C THR A 252 -26.56 -13.10 -5.62
N PHE A 253 -26.11 -12.13 -6.40
CA PHE A 253 -24.71 -12.05 -6.77
C PHE A 253 -24.05 -10.89 -6.08
N VAL A 254 -22.89 -11.18 -5.52
CA VAL A 254 -21.95 -10.16 -5.12
C VAL A 254 -20.81 -10.13 -6.12
N HIS A 255 -20.61 -9.00 -6.79
CA HIS A 255 -19.55 -8.83 -7.78
C HIS A 255 -18.47 -7.89 -7.31
N GLU A 256 -17.23 -8.30 -7.57
CA GLU A 256 -16.06 -7.42 -7.58
C GLU A 256 -15.69 -7.09 -9.02
N THR A 257 -15.62 -5.79 -9.31
CA THR A 257 -15.14 -5.28 -10.58
C THR A 257 -13.62 -5.11 -10.51
N LYS A 258 -12.91 -6.08 -11.08
CA LYS A 258 -11.43 -6.08 -11.12
C LYS A 258 -10.96 -6.19 -12.55
N GLY A 259 -9.76 -5.68 -12.83
CA GLY A 259 -9.12 -5.85 -14.15
C GLY A 259 -8.76 -7.30 -14.49
N THR A 260 -8.88 -8.24 -13.54
CA THR A 260 -8.60 -9.68 -13.73
C THR A 260 -9.40 -10.53 -12.74
N THR A 261 -9.84 -11.72 -13.18
CA THR A 261 -10.56 -12.72 -12.37
C THR A 261 -9.66 -13.80 -11.77
N GLU A 262 -8.40 -13.84 -12.16
CA GLU A 262 -7.44 -14.81 -11.63
C GLU A 262 -6.91 -14.36 -10.27
N LEU A 263 -7.28 -15.10 -9.22
CA LEU A 263 -6.81 -14.86 -7.85
C LEU A 263 -5.27 -14.89 -7.74
N SER A 264 -4.60 -15.66 -8.60
CA SER A 264 -3.14 -15.75 -8.69
C SER A 264 -2.47 -14.51 -9.30
N LYS A 265 -3.21 -13.73 -10.09
CA LYS A 265 -2.73 -12.51 -10.76
C LYS A 265 -3.01 -11.22 -9.97
N LEU A 266 -3.70 -11.31 -8.83
CA LEU A 266 -3.91 -10.17 -7.94
C LEU A 266 -2.56 -9.71 -7.37
N GLN A 267 -2.23 -8.44 -7.62
CA GLN A 267 -0.93 -7.84 -7.25
C GLN A 267 -0.69 -7.82 -5.73
N PHE A 268 -1.75 -7.99 -4.92
CA PHE A 268 -1.69 -7.94 -3.47
C PHE A 268 -2.32 -9.18 -2.83
N PRO A 269 -1.56 -9.97 -2.04
CA PRO A 269 -2.08 -11.16 -1.34
C PRO A 269 -3.33 -10.88 -0.48
N ASN A 270 -3.49 -9.64 -0.01
CA ASN A 270 -4.62 -9.26 0.83
C ASN A 270 -5.95 -9.20 0.06
N GLU A 271 -5.93 -8.84 -1.22
CA GLU A 271 -7.14 -8.78 -2.05
C GLU A 271 -7.71 -10.18 -2.28
N ARG A 272 -6.84 -11.15 -2.59
CA ARG A 272 -7.20 -12.56 -2.67
C ARG A 272 -7.84 -13.07 -1.38
N ARG A 273 -7.28 -12.73 -0.22
CA ARG A 273 -7.81 -13.15 1.09
C ARG A 273 -9.21 -12.60 1.34
N LYS A 274 -9.46 -11.33 0.99
CA LYS A 274 -10.79 -10.72 1.10
C LYS A 274 -11.81 -11.45 0.23
N ILE A 275 -11.46 -11.75 -1.02
CA ILE A 275 -12.34 -12.51 -1.93
C ILE A 275 -12.67 -13.89 -1.35
N LEU A 276 -11.66 -14.65 -0.89
CA LEU A 276 -11.88 -15.97 -0.29
C LEU A 276 -12.77 -15.89 0.97
N CYS A 277 -12.57 -14.88 1.81
CA CYS A 277 -13.41 -14.67 2.99
C CYS A 277 -14.84 -14.27 2.59
N ALA A 278 -15.01 -13.42 1.57
CA ALA A 278 -16.31 -13.02 1.07
C ALA A 278 -17.08 -14.22 0.50
N GLN A 279 -16.42 -15.08 -0.29
CA GLN A 279 -17.01 -16.32 -0.78
C GLN A 279 -17.56 -17.19 0.36
N LYS A 280 -16.78 -17.37 1.43
CA LYS A 280 -17.22 -18.10 2.63
C LYS A 280 -18.38 -17.40 3.35
N PHE A 281 -18.33 -16.07 3.49
CA PHE A 281 -19.37 -15.30 4.15
C PHE A 281 -20.72 -15.42 3.43
N PHE A 282 -20.73 -15.20 2.10
CA PHE A 282 -21.95 -15.23 1.31
C PHE A 282 -22.48 -16.66 1.13
N ALA A 283 -21.61 -17.67 1.05
CA ALA A 283 -22.03 -19.07 0.97
C ALA A 283 -22.88 -19.50 2.18
N VAL A 284 -22.55 -19.01 3.38
CA VAL A 284 -23.28 -19.34 4.62
C VAL A 284 -24.71 -18.80 4.63
N ILE A 285 -24.99 -17.73 3.87
CA ILE A 285 -26.33 -17.15 3.72
C ILE A 285 -26.98 -17.50 2.37
N GLY A 286 -26.45 -18.48 1.66
CA GLY A 286 -26.98 -18.96 0.38
C GLY A 286 -26.85 -17.96 -0.78
N VAL A 287 -25.94 -16.98 -0.67
CA VAL A 287 -25.66 -15.97 -1.69
C VAL A 287 -24.44 -16.38 -2.50
N THR A 288 -24.55 -16.32 -3.83
CA THR A 288 -23.44 -16.66 -4.73
C THR A 288 -22.51 -15.45 -4.86
N TYR A 289 -21.22 -15.64 -4.62
CA TYR A 289 -20.20 -14.61 -4.82
C TYR A 289 -19.42 -14.89 -6.10
N LEU A 290 -19.35 -13.92 -7.02
CA LEU A 290 -18.62 -14.05 -8.29
C LEU A 290 -17.65 -12.87 -8.50
N THR A 291 -16.52 -13.12 -9.12
CA THR A 291 -15.62 -12.07 -9.61
C THR A 291 -15.84 -11.92 -11.11
N ILE A 292 -16.08 -10.70 -11.60
CA ILE A 292 -16.37 -10.47 -13.02
C ILE A 292 -15.13 -10.03 -13.77
N ASP A 293 -14.91 -10.62 -14.95
CA ASP A 293 -13.91 -10.15 -15.90
C ASP A 293 -14.53 -9.10 -16.83
N PRO A 294 -14.00 -7.86 -16.89
CA PRO A 294 -14.46 -6.83 -17.82
C PRO A 294 -14.50 -7.25 -19.29
N LYS A 295 -13.71 -8.27 -19.68
CA LYS A 295 -13.62 -8.75 -21.06
C LYS A 295 -14.60 -9.87 -21.39
N LYS A 296 -15.18 -10.54 -20.39
CA LYS A 296 -16.14 -11.64 -20.56
C LYS A 296 -17.50 -11.23 -19.98
N VAL A 297 -18.18 -10.35 -20.71
CA VAL A 297 -19.43 -9.74 -20.28
C VAL A 297 -20.65 -10.64 -20.57
N SER A 298 -20.55 -11.65 -21.43
CA SER A 298 -21.60 -12.65 -21.61
C SER A 298 -21.46 -13.78 -20.58
N GLY A 299 -22.56 -14.13 -19.90
CA GLY A 299 -22.53 -15.21 -18.91
C GLY A 299 -21.93 -14.81 -17.56
N TRP A 300 -21.92 -13.51 -17.22
CA TRP A 300 -21.37 -13.00 -15.95
C TRP A 300 -22.01 -13.60 -14.68
N TRP A 301 -23.19 -14.21 -14.82
CA TRP A 301 -23.93 -14.90 -13.75
C TRP A 301 -23.57 -16.39 -13.62
N GLU A 302 -22.76 -16.93 -14.52
CA GLU A 302 -22.32 -18.31 -14.48
C GLU A 302 -21.10 -18.44 -13.55
N PRO A 303 -21.07 -19.46 -12.66
CA PRO A 303 -19.87 -19.72 -11.87
C PRO A 303 -18.68 -19.96 -12.79
N VAL A 304 -17.57 -19.28 -12.55
CA VAL A 304 -16.30 -19.58 -13.24
C VAL A 304 -15.85 -20.98 -12.78
N THR A 305 -16.07 -22.00 -13.61
CA THR A 305 -15.54 -23.35 -13.37
C THR A 305 -14.01 -23.34 -13.49
N GLU A 306 -13.30 -23.98 -12.57
CA GLU A 306 -11.82 -24.05 -12.52
C GLU A 306 -11.14 -24.50 -13.85
N GLN A 307 -11.90 -25.12 -14.76
CA GLN A 307 -11.42 -25.52 -16.09
C GLN A 307 -11.17 -24.35 -17.05
N SER A 308 -11.69 -23.14 -16.80
CA SER A 308 -11.51 -21.99 -17.71
C SER A 308 -10.30 -21.10 -17.38
N GLN A 309 -9.42 -21.52 -16.46
CA GLN A 309 -8.20 -20.78 -16.07
C GLN A 309 -6.90 -21.35 -16.68
N ILE A 310 -6.99 -22.34 -17.59
CA ILE A 310 -5.83 -23.01 -18.20
C ILE A 310 -5.70 -22.73 -19.72
N GLU A 311 -6.60 -21.94 -20.31
CA GLU A 311 -6.48 -21.50 -21.72
C GLU A 311 -6.08 -20.03 -21.86
#